data_AF-W4VIH3-F1
#
_entry.id   AF-W4VIH3-F1
#
_cell.length_a   1.000
_cell.length_b   1.000
_cell.length_c   1.000
_cell.angle_alpha   90.00
_cell.angle_beta   90.00
_cell.angle_gamma   90.00
#
_symmetry.space_group_name_H-M   'P 1'
#
loop_
_entity.id
_entity.type
_entity.pdbx_description
1 polymer ?
#
loop_
_entity_poly.entity_id
_entity_poly.type
_entity_poly.pdbx_seq_one_letter_code
_entity_poly.pdbx_strand_id
1 'polypeptide(L)'
;MTKDNLKGLIVLSSLMTVIGLVLLFVSVNFGIFLADNWLANEDWVDTSKYLMVVEGSINILLTVGGILFGVGLAAIIFTYYKILNNK
;
A
#
# COMPACT_ATOMS: atom_id res chain seq x y z
N MET A 1 17.30 -19.37 -12.40
CA MET A 1 15.90 -18.90 -12.36
C MET A 1 15.33 -19.12 -13.74
N THR A 2 14.40 -20.05 -13.90
CA THR A 2 13.75 -20.35 -15.18
C THR A 2 12.88 -19.19 -15.63
N LYS A 3 12.70 -19.01 -16.95
CA LYS A 3 11.89 -17.92 -17.53
C LYS A 3 10.47 -17.87 -16.95
N ASP A 4 9.91 -19.01 -16.58
CA ASP A 4 8.56 -19.09 -15.99
C ASP A 4 8.50 -18.51 -14.58
N ASN A 5 9.54 -18.70 -13.77
CA ASN A 5 9.63 -18.10 -12.44
C ASN A 5 9.80 -16.57 -12.50
N LEU A 6 10.44 -16.05 -13.55
CA LEU A 6 10.54 -14.61 -13.80
C LEU A 6 9.19 -14.01 -14.20
N LYS A 7 8.41 -14.70 -15.05
CA LYS A 7 7.05 -14.27 -15.42
C LYS A 7 6.13 -14.17 -14.20
N GLY A 8 6.15 -15.18 -13.33
CA GLY A 8 5.35 -15.15 -12.09
C GLY A 8 5.71 -13.96 -11.19
N LEU A 9 6.99 -13.63 -11.09
CA LEU A 9 7.46 -12.51 -10.27
C LEU A 9 7.06 -11.14 -10.85
N ILE A 10 7.01 -10.99 -12.18
CA ILE A 10 6.47 -9.78 -12.84
C ILE A 10 4.98 -9.61 -12.52
N VAL A 11 4.19 -10.68 -12.62
CA VAL A 11 2.75 -10.61 -12.32
C VAL A 11 2.52 -10.23 -10.86
N LEU A 12 3.23 -10.86 -9.93
CA LEU A 12 3.13 -10.57 -8.51
C LEU A 12 3.53 -9.12 -8.19
N SER A 13 4.67 -8.66 -8.71
CA SER A 13 5.16 -7.29 -8.48
C SER A 13 4.28 -6.23 -9.14
N SER A 14 3.67 -6.52 -10.29
CA SER A 14 2.67 -5.67 -10.92
C SER A 14 1.42 -5.54 -10.04
N LEU A 15 0.91 -6.65 -9.51
CA LEU A 15 -0.22 -6.63 -8.58
C LEU A 15 0.09 -5.82 -7.32
N MET A 16 1.27 -6.03 -6.71
CA MET A 16 1.70 -5.26 -5.54
C MET A 16 1.80 -3.76 -5.84
N THR A 17 2.34 -3.39 -7.00
CA THR A 17 2.42 -1.99 -7.44
C THR A 17 1.03 -1.37 -7.59
N VAL A 18 0.10 -2.07 -8.25
CA VAL A 18 -1.28 -1.58 -8.46
C VAL A 18 -2.01 -1.43 -7.13
N ILE A 19 -1.91 -2.43 -6.25
CA ILE A 19 -2.53 -2.39 -4.91
C ILE A 19 -1.94 -1.24 -4.08
N GLY A 20 -0.61 -1.08 -4.09
CA GLY A 20 0.07 0.01 -3.39
C GLY A 20 -0.38 1.37 -3.90
N LEU A 21 -0.50 1.53 -5.23
CA LEU A 21 -0.99 2.76 -5.85
C LEU A 21 -2.43 3.07 -5.43
N VAL A 22 -3.33 2.07 -5.48
CA VAL A 22 -4.73 2.24 -5.04
C VAL A 22 -4.79 2.63 -3.56
N LEU A 23 -3.99 2.00 -2.70
CA LEU A 23 -3.93 2.37 -1.28
C LEU A 23 -3.54 3.83 -1.06
N LEU A 24 -2.59 4.36 -1.83
CA LEU A 24 -2.17 5.77 -1.72
C LEU A 24 -3.34 6.73 -1.98
N PHE A 25 -4.13 6.47 -3.03
CA PHE A 25 -5.26 7.34 -3.40
C PHE A 25 -6.49 7.18 -2.50
N VAL A 26 -6.77 5.96 -2.03
CA VAL A 26 -7.96 5.69 -1.19
C VAL A 26 -7.63 5.79 0.32
N SER A 27 -6.38 6.11 0.68
CA SER A 27 -5.90 6.23 2.07
C SER A 27 -6.77 7.16 2.93
N VAL A 28 -7.21 8.29 2.38
CA VAL A 28 -8.07 9.26 3.08
C VAL A 28 -9.43 8.66 3.42
N ASN A 29 -10.12 8.08 2.44
CA ASN A 29 -11.45 7.50 2.64
C ASN A 29 -11.41 6.30 3.59
N PHE A 30 -10.41 5.42 3.44
CA PHE A 30 -10.23 4.29 4.35
C PHE A 30 -9.80 4.73 5.75
N GLY A 31 -8.98 5.77 5.86
CA GLY A 31 -8.53 6.31 7.15
C GLY A 31 -9.69 6.92 7.93
N ILE A 32 -10.58 7.66 7.26
CA ILE A 32 -11.82 8.18 7.87
C ILE A 32 -12.73 7.02 8.27
N PHE A 33 -12.94 6.02 7.39
CA PHE A 33 -13.76 4.85 7.72
C PHE A 33 -13.25 4.08 8.95
N LEU A 34 -11.92 3.92 9.07
CA LEU A 34 -11.30 3.29 10.25
C LEU A 34 -11.53 4.11 11.51
N ALA A 35 -11.40 5.43 11.41
CA ALA A 35 -11.63 6.34 12.53
C ALA A 35 -13.11 6.40 12.94
N ASP A 36 -14.04 6.39 11.99
CA ASP A 36 -15.48 6.34 12.25
C ASP A 36 -15.87 5.02 12.93
N ASN A 37 -15.33 3.90 12.47
CA ASN A 37 -15.57 2.60 13.10
C ASN A 37 -14.95 2.52 14.50
N TRP A 38 -13.79 3.15 14.71
CA TRP A 38 -13.21 3.29 16.03
C TRP A 38 -14.09 4.17 16.94
N LEU A 39 -14.61 5.29 16.43
CA LEU A 39 -15.50 6.22 17.14
C LEU A 39 -16.82 5.55 17.54
N ALA A 40 -17.37 4.65 16.72
CA ALA A 40 -18.59 3.89 17.03
C ALA A 40 -18.47 3.01 18.28
N ASN A 41 -17.25 2.76 18.76
CA ASN A 41 -16.97 1.98 19.97
C ASN A 41 -16.62 2.87 21.19
N GLU A 42 -16.67 4.20 21.06
CA GLU A 42 -16.43 5.12 22.17
C GLU A 42 -17.68 5.97 22.47
N ASP A 43 -18.05 6.08 23.75
CA ASP A 43 -19.23 6.83 24.18
C ASP A 43 -19.05 8.36 24.07
N TRP A 44 -17.83 8.86 24.32
CA TRP A 44 -17.51 10.29 24.30
C TRP A 44 -16.06 10.52 23.88
N VAL A 45 -15.86 11.21 22.76
CA VAL A 45 -14.55 11.52 22.19
C VAL A 45 -14.45 13.00 21.90
N ASP A 46 -13.40 13.65 22.40
CA ASP A 46 -13.08 15.02 22.01
C ASP A 46 -12.61 15.05 20.54
N THR A 47 -12.96 16.12 19.83
CA THR A 47 -12.64 16.34 18.41
C THR A 47 -11.13 16.21 18.16
N SER A 48 -10.31 16.64 19.12
CA SER A 48 -8.85 16.52 19.07
C SER A 48 -8.36 15.06 19.00
N LYS A 49 -8.95 14.17 19.80
CA LYS A 49 -8.62 12.73 19.82
C LYS A 49 -9.10 12.05 18.54
N TYR A 50 -10.28 12.40 18.04
CA TYR A 50 -10.79 11.87 16.77
C TYR A 50 -9.88 12.23 15.59
N LEU A 51 -9.49 13.51 15.46
CA LEU A 51 -8.58 13.96 14.40
C LEU A 51 -7.23 13.23 14.43
N MET A 52 -6.68 12.99 15.62
CA MET A 52 -5.45 12.21 15.78
C MET A 52 -5.58 10.77 15.27
N VAL A 53 -6.72 10.12 15.51
CA VAL A 53 -6.99 8.75 15.03
C VAL A 53 -7.18 8.73 13.50
N VAL A 54 -7.87 9.74 12.94
CA VAL A 54 -8.00 9.90 11.48
C VAL A 54 -6.63 10.05 10.83
N GLU A 55 -5.84 11.02 11.28
CA GLU A 55 -4.50 11.27 10.73
C GLU A 55 -3.57 10.06 10.89
N GLY A 56 -3.61 9.39 12.05
CA GLY A 56 -2.87 8.16 12.30
C GLY A 56 -3.25 7.05 11.32
N SER A 57 -4.55 6.84 11.11
CA SER A 57 -5.06 5.82 10.19
C SER A 57 -4.69 6.11 8.73
N ILE A 58 -4.79 7.37 8.30
CA ILE A 58 -4.38 7.82 6.97
C ILE A 58 -2.88 7.61 6.78
N ASN A 59 -2.05 8.02 7.76
CA ASN A 59 -0.60 7.91 7.68
C ASN A 59 -0.12 6.45 7.61
N ILE A 60 -0.76 5.54 8.35
CA ILE A 60 -0.46 4.11 8.27
C ILE A 60 -0.76 3.58 6.87
N LEU A 61 -1.93 3.90 6.31
CA LEU A 61 -2.32 3.47 4.97
C LEU A 61 -1.39 4.04 3.90
N LEU A 62 -1.02 5.31 4.01
CA LEU A 62 -0.09 5.97 3.10
C LEU A 62 1.30 5.33 3.17
N THR A 63 1.78 5.02 4.38
CA THR A 63 3.09 4.38 4.61
C THR A 63 3.11 2.98 4.03
N VAL A 64 2.09 2.16 4.32
CA VAL A 64 1.99 0.78 3.82
C VAL A 64 1.81 0.79 2.30
N GLY A 65 0.94 1.63 1.76
CA GLY A 65 0.73 1.79 0.32
C GLY A 65 2.02 2.21 -0.41
N GLY A 66 2.76 3.16 0.18
CA GLY A 66 4.04 3.64 -0.34
C GLY A 66 5.12 2.56 -0.35
N ILE A 67 5.27 1.80 0.74
CA ILE A 67 6.20 0.66 0.80
C ILE A 67 5.82 -0.39 -0.24
N LEU A 68 4.54 -0.75 -0.34
CA LEU A 68 4.08 -1.79 -1.27
C LEU A 68 4.29 -1.36 -2.73
N PHE A 69 4.00 -0.09 -3.04
CA PHE A 69 4.26 0.51 -4.34
C PHE A 69 5.76 0.55 -4.67
N GLY A 70 6.58 1.03 -3.74
CA GLY A 70 8.03 1.15 -3.91
C GLY A 70 8.72 -0.21 -4.09
N VAL A 71 8.37 -1.20 -3.26
CA VAL A 71 8.89 -2.57 -3.37
C VAL A 71 8.41 -3.23 -4.67
N GLY A 72 7.14 -3.04 -5.04
CA GLY A 72 6.59 -3.52 -6.31
C GLY A 72 7.35 -2.98 -7.52
N LEU A 73 7.59 -1.67 -7.57
CA LEU A 73 8.39 -1.00 -8.61
C LEU A 73 9.83 -1.50 -8.64
N ALA A 74 10.49 -1.57 -7.48
CA ALA A 74 11.86 -2.05 -7.39
C ALA A 74 11.99 -3.50 -7.89
N ALA A 75 11.02 -4.37 -7.56
CA ALA A 75 10.97 -5.74 -8.03
C ALA A 75 10.77 -5.82 -9.56
N ILE A 76 9.91 -4.97 -10.14
CA ILE A 76 9.74 -4.89 -11.61
C ILE A 76 11.05 -4.49 -12.28
N ILE A 77 11.71 -3.43 -11.79
CA ILE A 77 12.98 -2.93 -12.34
C ILE A 77 14.07 -4.01 -12.25
N PHE A 78 14.21 -4.65 -11.08
CA PHE A 78 15.19 -5.72 -10.88
C PHE A 78 14.95 -6.90 -11.83
N THR A 79 13.68 -7.28 -12.01
CA THR A 79 13.31 -8.38 -12.90
C THR A 79 13.55 -8.04 -14.36
N TYR A 80 13.22 -6.82 -14.76
CA TYR A 80 13.49 -6.30 -16.10
C TYR A 80 14.99 -6.28 -16.40
N TYR A 81 15.81 -5.77 -15.47
CA TYR A 81 17.27 -5.76 -15.61
C TYR A 81 17.83 -7.18 -15.75
N LYS A 82 17.34 -8.12 -14.94
CA LYS A 82 17.76 -9.52 -15.00
C LYS A 82 17.36 -10.19 -16.31
N ILE A 83 16.19 -9.89 -16.87
CA ILE A 83 15.77 -10.39 -18.18
C ILE A 83 16.63 -9.81 -19.30
N LEU A 84 16.97 -8.53 -19.22
CA LEU A 84 17.81 -7.85 -20.21
C LEU A 84 19.25 -8.39 -20.21
N ASN A 85 19.82 -8.65 -19.03
CA ASN A 85 21.20 -9.10 -18.87
C ASN A 85 21.38 -10.63 -19.01
N ASN A 86 20.31 -11.42 -18.95
CA ASN A 86 20.28 -12.86 -19.29
C ASN A 86 19.87 -13.12 -20.75
N LYS A 87 19.87 -12.09 -21.59
CA LYS A 87 19.66 -12.18 -23.03
C LYS A 87 21.01 -12.32 -23.72
#